data_AF-A0A7C5D3G0-F1
#
_entry.id   AF-A0A7C5D3G0-F1
#
_cell.length_a   1.000
_cell.length_b   1.000
_cell.length_c   1.000
_cell.angle_alpha   90.00
_cell.angle_beta   90.00
_cell.angle_gamma   90.00
#
_symmetry.space_group_name_H-M   'P 1'
#
loop_
_entity.id
_entity.type
_entity.pdbx_description
1 polymer ?
#
loop_
_entity_poly.entity_id
_entity_poly.type
_entity_poly.pdbx_seq_one_letter_code
_entity_poly.pdbx_strand_id
1 'polypeptide(L)'
;MRSASWRRGDTLEVLTRLYRTTPLFIVQVLPYRLWRGTLLRQASITTLSTSQAYPLNKNYNSEIDYLLKSPVLSDADNLKLPLINLDLSYLKIAGKSLQAKEGNRIDGAVFDIKHYKSDEVSTEHSRLNSQERIERFFANASPGAQELLISLSAVPLNFPIMRMIQEKVLGDTSNIYLAEVLNSNLLLKQSEMYEFVDTDDEEGIRDILLKLLGREKALDILYKNSEYIEDNLNTQFSFKAMLLGDVDLEKIDFEPNDLIFASISCRILKSLGRDYAKRAGCTGTIKTKAIIPHSKRFQMGSDDGRDNEKPVHTVTFNYDFEIAPYLVTFEEYDLFCEDTDRIKPHDVGWGRGRRPVINVSWHDAKAYCDWLSDKTRETYRLPTEAEWEYACRAGTAEKWSFGDDEKELDKYAWYDKNAYDKGEKHPDYGTHPVGTKDPNPWGLYDMHGNVWEWCEDDFVDNYKETPIDGSAYHNQKEGEKVLRGGSW
;
A
#
# COMPACT_ATOMS: atom_id res chain seq x y z
N MET A 1 24.44 -14.19 10.40
CA MET A 1 24.87 -14.69 11.73
C MET A 1 23.96 -15.77 12.34
N ARG A 2 22.95 -16.28 11.60
CA ARG A 2 22.05 -17.36 12.05
C ARG A 2 22.50 -18.78 11.71
N SER A 3 23.58 -18.97 10.95
CA SER A 3 24.07 -20.33 10.65
C SER A 3 24.50 -21.01 11.96
N ALA A 4 24.01 -22.22 12.19
CA ALA A 4 24.44 -23.07 13.30
C ALA A 4 25.97 -23.20 13.34
N SER A 5 26.62 -23.17 12.18
CA SER A 5 28.07 -23.25 12.03
C SER A 5 28.84 -22.08 12.64
N TRP A 6 28.25 -20.88 12.76
CA TRP A 6 28.89 -19.74 13.45
C TRP A 6 28.68 -19.77 14.96
N ARG A 7 27.65 -20.50 15.43
CA ARG A 7 27.35 -20.69 16.86
C ARG A 7 28.10 -21.87 17.47
N ARG A 8 28.34 -22.93 16.68
CA ARG A 8 29.09 -24.13 17.09
C ARG A 8 30.60 -24.03 16.84
N GLY A 9 31.03 -23.11 15.97
CA GLY A 9 32.45 -22.84 15.73
C GLY A 9 33.00 -23.53 14.50
N ASP A 10 32.21 -24.40 13.86
CA ASP A 10 32.51 -25.10 12.61
C ASP A 10 33.08 -24.15 11.54
N THR A 11 32.59 -22.90 11.49
CA THR A 11 33.03 -21.93 10.49
C THR A 11 34.46 -21.43 10.74
N LEU A 12 34.88 -21.30 11.99
CA LEU A 12 36.23 -20.83 12.31
C LEU A 12 37.28 -21.88 11.97
N GLU A 13 36.96 -23.17 12.13
CA GLU A 13 37.83 -24.26 11.69
C GLU A 13 38.06 -24.22 10.17
N VAL A 14 36.99 -24.03 9.39
CA VAL A 14 37.07 -23.88 7.93
C VAL A 14 37.89 -22.64 7.55
N LEU A 15 37.67 -21.51 8.22
CA LEU A 15 38.42 -20.28 7.98
C LEU A 15 39.91 -20.45 8.26
N THR A 16 40.29 -21.13 9.35
CA THR A 16 41.70 -21.41 9.68
C THR A 16 42.39 -22.24 8.60
N ARG A 17 41.69 -23.19 7.97
CA ARG A 17 42.22 -23.98 6.85
C ARG A 17 42.42 -23.12 5.59
N LEU A 18 41.41 -22.31 5.24
CA LEU A 18 41.43 -21.45 4.04
C LEU A 18 42.39 -20.25 4.17
N TYR A 19 42.59 -19.74 5.38
CA TYR A 19 43.44 -18.58 5.69
C TYR A 19 44.88 -18.73 5.21
N ARG A 20 45.37 -19.97 5.19
CA ARG A 20 46.75 -20.28 4.79
C ARG A 20 46.96 -20.25 3.27
N THR A 21 45.90 -20.41 2.50
CA THR A 21 45.96 -20.67 1.04
C THR A 21 45.27 -19.60 0.21
N THR A 22 44.38 -18.81 0.79
CA THR A 22 43.52 -17.86 0.07
C THR A 22 43.31 -16.57 0.84
N PRO A 23 43.26 -15.41 0.15
CA PRO A 23 42.79 -14.16 0.75
C PRO A 23 41.34 -14.30 1.21
N LEU A 24 41.06 -13.94 2.46
CA LEU A 24 39.74 -14.03 3.08
C LEU A 24 39.33 -12.68 3.67
N PHE A 25 38.05 -12.35 3.53
CA PHE A 25 37.46 -11.17 4.13
C PHE A 25 36.16 -11.57 4.81
N ILE A 26 35.89 -10.99 5.98
CA ILE A 26 34.55 -11.05 6.57
C ILE A 26 33.76 -9.87 6.02
N VAL A 27 32.77 -10.17 5.18
CA VAL A 27 31.78 -9.16 4.78
C VAL A 27 30.87 -8.89 5.96
N GLN A 28 31.18 -7.82 6.69
CA GLN A 28 30.42 -7.34 7.81
C GLN A 28 29.25 -6.49 7.31
N VAL A 29 28.12 -7.17 7.10
CA VAL A 29 26.85 -6.50 6.74
C VAL A 29 26.21 -5.83 7.98
N LEU A 30 26.61 -6.21 9.19
CA LEU A 30 25.95 -5.86 10.45
C LEU A 30 26.95 -5.40 11.54
N PRO A 31 26.55 -4.55 12.50
CA PRO A 31 27.43 -4.06 13.57
C PRO A 31 28.11 -5.17 14.38
N TYR A 32 29.32 -4.90 14.86
CA TYR A 32 30.13 -5.87 15.63
C TYR A 32 29.42 -6.35 16.90
N ARG A 33 28.61 -5.49 17.54
CA ARG A 33 27.85 -5.88 18.75
C ARG A 33 26.96 -7.11 18.55
N LEU A 34 26.50 -7.39 17.33
CA LEU A 34 25.71 -8.59 17.02
C LEU A 34 26.53 -9.88 17.02
N TRP A 35 27.86 -9.78 17.02
CA TRP A 35 28.75 -10.93 17.14
C TRP A 35 28.67 -11.56 18.54
N ARG A 36 28.21 -10.80 19.56
CA ARG A 36 28.03 -11.28 20.95
C ARG A 36 27.18 -12.55 21.06
N GLY A 37 26.23 -12.75 20.15
CA GLY A 37 25.36 -13.94 20.08
C GLY A 37 25.94 -15.13 19.32
N THR A 38 27.21 -15.06 18.90
CA THR A 38 27.92 -16.10 18.15
C THR A 38 29.31 -16.30 18.74
N LEU A 39 30.05 -17.32 18.30
CA LEU A 39 31.45 -17.46 18.72
C LEU A 39 32.37 -16.41 18.10
N LEU A 40 31.87 -15.57 17.19
CA LEU A 40 32.60 -14.39 16.70
C LEU A 40 32.89 -13.38 17.83
N ARG A 41 32.15 -13.42 18.94
CA ARG A 41 32.41 -12.57 20.13
C ARG A 41 33.81 -12.71 20.73
N GLN A 42 34.49 -13.82 20.44
CA GLN A 42 35.85 -14.09 20.92
C GLN A 42 36.90 -13.37 20.08
N ALA A 43 36.51 -12.72 18.96
CA ALA A 43 37.42 -11.92 18.17
C ALA A 43 37.78 -10.62 18.89
N SER A 44 39.04 -10.23 18.84
CA SER A 44 39.46 -8.87 19.16
C SER A 44 39.39 -8.01 17.91
N ILE A 45 38.63 -6.92 17.95
CA ILE A 45 38.55 -5.97 16.84
C ILE A 45 39.70 -4.97 16.94
N THR A 46 40.42 -4.79 15.84
CA THR A 46 41.61 -3.95 15.77
C THR A 46 41.91 -3.51 14.34
N THR A 47 42.83 -2.56 14.18
CA THR A 47 43.35 -2.21 12.86
C THR A 47 44.39 -3.24 12.43
N LEU A 48 44.25 -3.75 11.21
CA LEU A 48 45.25 -4.55 10.52
C LEU A 48 46.03 -3.67 9.55
N SER A 49 47.34 -3.90 9.46
CA SER A 49 48.24 -3.22 8.54
C SER A 49 49.10 -4.20 7.74
N THR A 50 49.41 -3.87 6.49
CA THR A 50 50.33 -4.65 5.64
C THR A 50 51.76 -4.13 5.80
N SER A 51 52.69 -5.00 6.20
CA SER A 51 54.14 -4.67 6.25
C SER A 51 54.89 -5.00 4.96
N GLN A 52 54.33 -5.81 4.07
CA GLN A 52 54.95 -6.22 2.80
C GLN A 52 53.91 -6.43 1.71
N ALA A 53 54.37 -6.41 0.45
CA ALA A 53 53.55 -6.57 -0.73
C ALA A 53 53.14 -8.04 -0.99
N TYR A 54 52.21 -8.61 -0.21
CA TYR A 54 51.60 -9.90 -0.53
C TYR A 54 50.13 -10.03 -0.06
N PRO A 55 49.23 -10.64 -0.86
CA PRO A 55 47.77 -10.60 -0.63
C PRO A 55 47.24 -11.64 0.39
N LEU A 56 48.10 -12.40 1.06
CA LEU A 56 47.65 -13.43 2.01
C LEU A 56 47.43 -12.85 3.40
N ASN A 57 46.33 -13.25 4.04
CA ASN A 57 45.94 -12.73 5.35
C ASN A 57 46.96 -12.97 6.48
N LYS A 58 47.82 -13.99 6.36
CA LYS A 58 48.92 -14.26 7.30
C LYS A 58 49.96 -13.13 7.39
N ASN A 59 49.96 -12.22 6.41
CA ASN A 59 50.92 -11.12 6.33
C ASN A 59 50.37 -9.81 6.94
N TYR A 60 49.20 -9.83 7.57
CA TYR A 60 48.69 -8.69 8.32
C TYR A 60 49.37 -8.61 9.70
N ASN A 61 49.78 -7.41 10.08
CA ASN A 61 50.10 -7.07 11.47
C ASN A 61 48.85 -6.47 12.10
N SER A 62 48.60 -6.77 13.38
CA SER A 62 47.53 -6.12 14.13
C SER A 62 48.11 -5.08 15.10
N GLU A 63 47.37 -4.02 15.41
CA GLU A 63 47.82 -3.07 16.45
C GLU A 63 47.88 -3.72 17.84
N ILE A 64 47.13 -4.80 18.05
CA ILE A 64 47.21 -5.63 19.26
C ILE A 64 48.61 -6.24 19.40
N ASP A 65 49.24 -6.65 18.29
CA ASP A 65 50.62 -7.18 18.28
C ASP A 65 51.63 -6.12 18.77
N TYR A 66 51.40 -4.85 18.41
CA TYR A 66 52.23 -3.72 18.82
C TYR A 66 52.03 -3.32 20.29
N LEU A 67 50.79 -3.35 20.78
CA LEU A 67 50.43 -2.89 22.13
C LEU A 67 50.80 -3.92 23.21
N LEU A 68 50.75 -5.22 22.91
CA LEU A 68 50.91 -6.25 23.94
C LEU A 68 52.34 -6.70 24.20
N LYS A 69 53.32 -6.48 23.30
CA LYS A 69 54.73 -6.97 23.43
C LYS A 69 54.86 -8.32 24.16
N SER A 70 53.90 -9.22 23.97
CA SER A 70 53.78 -10.44 24.75
C SER A 70 54.21 -11.59 23.86
N PRO A 71 55.23 -12.37 24.25
CA PRO A 71 55.69 -13.53 23.47
C PRO A 71 54.67 -14.68 23.43
N VAL A 72 53.47 -14.49 24.02
CA VAL A 72 52.40 -15.49 24.13
C VAL A 72 51.49 -15.52 22.89
N LEU A 73 51.50 -14.47 22.06
CA LEU A 73 50.72 -14.39 20.82
C LEU A 73 51.65 -14.55 19.62
N SER A 74 52.03 -15.79 19.30
CA SER A 74 52.79 -16.06 18.07
C SER A 74 51.91 -15.83 16.85
N ASP A 75 52.46 -15.29 15.74
CA ASP A 75 51.72 -15.12 14.47
C ASP A 75 51.08 -16.42 13.95
N ALA A 76 51.57 -17.58 14.41
CA ALA A 76 51.04 -18.89 14.03
C ALA A 76 49.72 -19.24 14.73
N ASP A 77 49.42 -18.61 15.87
CA ASP A 77 48.28 -18.93 16.74
C ASP A 77 47.07 -17.98 16.55
N ASN A 78 47.23 -16.93 15.73
CA ASN A 78 46.21 -15.90 15.52
C ASN A 78 45.63 -15.91 14.10
N LEU A 79 44.29 -15.93 13.99
CA LEU A 79 43.56 -15.76 12.74
C LEU A 79 43.22 -14.28 12.52
N LYS A 80 43.88 -13.60 11.58
CA LYS A 80 43.68 -12.16 11.30
C LYS A 80 42.82 -11.92 10.06
N LEU A 81 41.54 -11.63 10.24
CA LEU A 81 40.59 -11.48 9.12
C LEU A 81 40.17 -10.02 8.95
N PRO A 82 40.46 -9.38 7.79
CA PRO A 82 39.94 -8.06 7.49
C PRO A 82 38.41 -8.03 7.43
N LEU A 83 37.84 -6.94 7.92
CA LEU A 83 36.41 -6.66 7.92
C LEU A 83 36.11 -5.66 6.81
N ILE A 84 35.10 -5.97 6.00
CA ILE A 84 34.63 -5.09 4.93
C ILE A 84 33.13 -4.94 5.05
N ASN A 85 32.59 -3.72 4.95
CA ASN A 85 31.17 -3.52 4.72
C ASN A 85 30.92 -3.32 3.20
N LEU A 86 29.66 -3.10 2.82
CA LEU A 86 29.27 -2.87 1.43
C LEU A 86 29.40 -1.41 0.96
N ASP A 87 29.96 -0.52 1.79
CA ASP A 87 30.25 0.86 1.43
C ASP A 87 31.45 0.92 0.46
N LEU A 88 31.31 1.75 -0.57
CA LEU A 88 32.32 1.97 -1.61
C LEU A 88 33.70 2.34 -1.06
N SER A 89 33.77 3.04 0.08
CA SER A 89 35.02 3.39 0.75
C SER A 89 35.75 2.15 1.29
N TYR A 90 35.04 1.23 1.95
CA TYR A 90 35.60 -0.02 2.48
C TYR A 90 35.98 -0.98 1.36
N LEU A 91 35.17 -1.08 0.30
CA LEU A 91 35.50 -1.88 -0.87
C LEU A 91 36.77 -1.39 -1.59
N LYS A 92 36.98 -0.07 -1.66
CA LYS A 92 38.24 0.52 -2.17
C LYS A 92 39.44 0.17 -1.28
N ILE A 93 39.28 0.20 0.04
CA ILE A 93 40.35 -0.18 0.99
C ILE A 93 40.68 -1.67 0.86
N ALA A 94 39.66 -2.53 0.71
CA ALA A 94 39.82 -3.96 0.47
C ALA A 94 40.55 -4.26 -0.85
N GLY A 95 40.22 -3.53 -1.92
CA GLY A 95 40.92 -3.62 -3.20
C GLY A 95 42.40 -3.23 -3.09
N LYS A 96 42.73 -2.19 -2.32
CA LYS A 96 44.13 -1.81 -2.05
C LYS A 96 44.89 -2.87 -1.25
N SER A 97 44.22 -3.53 -0.31
CA SER A 97 44.76 -4.67 0.44
C SER A 97 45.11 -5.85 -0.47
N LEU A 98 44.24 -6.20 -1.42
CA LEU A 98 44.48 -7.25 -2.40
C LEU A 98 45.61 -6.91 -3.39
N GLN A 99 45.76 -5.62 -3.72
CA GLN A 99 46.86 -5.11 -4.55
C GLN A 99 48.19 -5.00 -3.80
N ALA A 100 48.24 -5.41 -2.53
CA ALA A 100 49.47 -5.54 -1.77
C ALA A 100 50.28 -4.22 -1.65
N LYS A 101 49.58 -3.09 -1.50
CA LYS A 101 50.24 -1.81 -1.21
C LYS A 101 50.67 -1.78 0.26
N GLU A 102 51.95 -1.49 0.50
CA GLU A 102 52.53 -1.34 1.83
C GLU A 102 51.83 -0.21 2.61
N GLY A 103 51.61 -0.41 3.91
CA GLY A 103 51.02 0.59 4.78
C GLY A 103 49.50 0.76 4.66
N ASN A 104 48.80 -0.14 3.96
CA ASN A 104 47.34 -0.11 3.94
C ASN A 104 46.78 -0.50 5.31
N ARG A 105 45.75 0.22 5.79
CA ARG A 105 45.08 -0.05 7.07
C ARG A 105 43.64 -0.43 6.83
N ILE A 106 43.17 -1.47 7.51
CA ILE A 106 41.81 -1.98 7.41
C ILE A 106 41.37 -2.51 8.76
N ASP A 107 40.11 -2.35 9.12
CA ASP A 107 39.56 -2.98 10.31
C ASP A 107 39.67 -4.51 10.19
N GLY A 108 39.94 -5.18 11.30
CA GLY A 108 40.10 -6.63 11.31
C GLY A 108 39.64 -7.26 12.61
N ALA A 109 39.27 -8.53 12.50
CA ALA A 109 39.00 -9.42 13.60
C ALA A 109 40.18 -10.36 13.80
N VAL A 110 40.74 -10.38 15.02
CA VAL A 110 41.82 -11.28 15.41
C VAL A 110 41.27 -12.34 16.36
N PHE A 111 41.37 -13.61 15.98
CA PHE A 111 40.98 -14.74 16.84
C PHE A 111 42.21 -15.46 17.36
N ASP A 112 42.30 -15.64 18.67
CA ASP A 112 43.27 -16.55 19.30
C ASP A 112 42.76 -17.99 19.10
N ILE A 113 43.37 -18.72 18.16
CA ILE A 113 42.95 -20.08 17.80
C ILE A 113 43.25 -21.05 18.95
N LYS A 114 44.31 -20.81 19.74
CA LYS A 114 44.79 -21.72 20.78
C LYS A 114 43.90 -21.72 22.02
N HIS A 115 43.37 -20.55 22.38
CA HIS A 115 42.45 -20.40 23.52
C HIS A 115 40.99 -20.30 23.09
N TYR A 116 40.69 -20.52 21.80
CA TYR A 116 39.33 -20.54 21.30
C TYR A 116 38.55 -21.70 21.93
N LYS A 117 37.65 -21.37 22.85
CA LYS A 117 36.76 -22.37 23.45
C LYS A 117 35.54 -22.53 22.57
N SER A 118 35.41 -23.69 21.94
CA SER A 118 34.14 -24.15 21.35
C SER A 118 33.19 -24.61 22.47
N ASP A 119 33.02 -23.82 23.52
CA ASP A 119 31.93 -24.07 24.44
C ASP A 119 30.67 -23.77 23.63
N GLU A 120 29.82 -24.80 23.43
CA GLU A 120 28.50 -24.60 22.85
C GLU A 120 27.88 -23.39 23.56
N VAL A 121 27.53 -22.35 22.80
CA VAL A 121 26.65 -21.32 23.35
C VAL A 121 25.36 -22.08 23.68
N SER A 122 25.16 -22.36 24.96
CA SER A 122 24.14 -23.26 25.49
C SER A 122 22.83 -23.09 24.75
N THR A 123 22.40 -24.17 24.09
CA THR A 123 21.14 -24.25 23.34
C THR A 123 19.95 -24.45 24.27
N GLU A 124 19.94 -23.81 25.44
CA GLU A 124 18.68 -23.55 26.16
C GLU A 124 17.91 -22.49 25.36
N HIS A 125 17.36 -22.93 24.23
CA HIS A 125 16.56 -22.12 23.30
C HIS A 125 15.13 -22.65 23.19
N SER A 126 14.73 -23.52 24.11
CA SER A 126 13.35 -23.97 24.22
C SER A 126 12.66 -23.23 25.38
N ARG A 127 11.64 -22.45 25.02
CA ARG A 127 10.58 -21.86 25.86
C ARG A 127 10.85 -20.52 26.57
N LEU A 128 11.65 -19.61 25.99
CA LEU A 128 11.55 -18.20 26.43
C LEU A 128 10.17 -17.66 26.07
N ASN A 129 9.49 -17.08 27.05
CA ASN A 129 8.19 -16.44 26.84
C ASN A 129 8.35 -15.07 26.13
N SER A 130 7.23 -14.43 25.77
CA SER A 130 7.23 -13.16 25.04
C SER A 130 8.02 -12.07 25.76
N GLN A 131 7.87 -11.96 27.09
CA GLN A 131 8.52 -10.95 27.91
C GLN A 131 10.05 -11.14 27.95
N GLU A 132 10.51 -12.36 28.24
CA GLU A 132 11.94 -12.69 28.32
C GLU A 132 12.65 -12.45 26.97
N ARG A 133 11.97 -12.70 25.85
CA ARG A 133 12.49 -12.43 24.51
C ARG A 133 12.69 -10.93 24.28
N ILE A 134 11.74 -10.09 24.71
CA ILE A 134 11.84 -8.63 24.59
C ILE A 134 12.97 -8.11 25.49
N GLU A 135 13.02 -8.53 26.75
CA GLU A 135 14.06 -8.12 27.70
C GLU A 135 15.47 -8.47 27.20
N ARG A 136 15.63 -9.68 26.65
CA ARG A 136 16.89 -10.10 26.04
C ARG A 136 17.27 -9.24 24.84
N PHE A 137 16.31 -8.85 24.00
CA PHE A 137 16.58 -7.95 22.89
C PHE A 137 17.00 -6.57 23.41
N PHE A 138 16.28 -5.99 24.36
CA PHE A 138 16.58 -4.66 24.93
C PHE A 138 17.94 -4.63 25.66
N ALA A 139 18.34 -5.73 26.30
CA ALA A 139 19.66 -5.82 26.92
C ALA A 139 20.82 -5.75 25.91
N ASN A 140 20.59 -6.06 24.63
CA ASN A 140 21.65 -6.23 23.62
C ASN A 140 21.54 -5.29 22.41
N ALA A 141 20.35 -4.75 22.13
CA ALA A 141 20.07 -3.91 20.97
C ALA A 141 20.45 -2.44 21.24
N SER A 142 20.73 -1.69 20.17
CA SER A 142 20.84 -0.23 20.29
C SER A 142 19.55 0.42 20.77
N PRO A 143 19.63 1.60 21.41
CA PRO A 143 18.46 2.44 21.66
C PRO A 143 17.59 2.66 20.41
N GLY A 144 18.19 2.96 19.25
CA GLY A 144 17.46 3.12 17.99
C GLY A 144 16.77 1.83 17.52
N ALA A 145 17.37 0.66 17.69
CA ALA A 145 16.73 -0.62 17.35
C ALA A 145 15.61 -1.00 18.35
N GLN A 146 15.73 -0.63 19.61
CA GLN A 146 14.67 -0.77 20.62
C GLN A 146 13.47 0.10 20.27
N GLU A 147 13.70 1.38 19.98
CA GLU A 147 12.67 2.33 19.58
C GLU A 147 12.00 1.93 18.26
N LEU A 148 12.78 1.44 17.29
CA LEU A 148 12.25 0.88 16.05
C LEU A 148 11.33 -0.30 16.31
N LEU A 149 11.77 -1.30 17.09
CA LEU A 149 10.96 -2.48 17.40
C LEU A 149 9.62 -2.10 18.05
N ILE A 150 9.66 -1.18 19.02
CA ILE A 150 8.46 -0.70 19.71
C ILE A 150 7.53 -0.01 18.71
N SER A 151 8.05 0.87 17.86
CA SER A 151 7.26 1.60 16.85
C SER A 151 6.61 0.67 15.82
N LEU A 152 7.34 -0.35 15.39
CA LEU A 152 6.85 -1.36 14.44
C LEU A 152 5.65 -2.15 14.96
N SER A 153 5.44 -2.23 16.29
CA SER A 153 4.27 -2.89 16.86
C SER A 153 2.93 -2.25 16.45
N ALA A 154 2.94 -0.97 16.01
CA ALA A 154 1.75 -0.24 15.60
C ALA A 154 1.32 -0.48 14.14
N VAL A 155 2.18 -1.02 13.27
CA VAL A 155 1.93 -1.08 11.82
C VAL A 155 2.01 -2.49 11.23
N PRO A 156 1.42 -2.75 10.05
CA PRO A 156 1.69 -3.96 9.28
C PRO A 156 3.19 -4.04 8.97
N LEU A 157 3.79 -5.22 9.09
CA LEU A 157 5.23 -5.37 8.92
C LEU A 157 5.54 -5.89 7.51
N ASN A 158 5.72 -4.98 6.55
CA ASN A 158 6.44 -5.29 5.32
C ASN A 158 7.69 -4.41 5.23
N PHE A 159 8.63 -4.80 4.40
CA PHE A 159 9.92 -4.11 4.35
C PHE A 159 9.81 -2.61 3.98
N PRO A 160 8.98 -2.19 3.00
CA PRO A 160 8.73 -0.77 2.73
C PRO A 160 8.23 0.03 3.94
N ILE A 161 7.20 -0.46 4.63
CA ILE A 161 6.65 0.19 5.84
C ILE A 161 7.72 0.26 6.94
N MET A 162 8.47 -0.82 7.15
CA MET A 162 9.51 -0.85 8.18
C MET A 162 10.61 0.19 7.91
N ARG A 163 10.99 0.39 6.64
CA ARG A 163 11.95 1.42 6.22
C ARG A 163 11.38 2.83 6.40
N MET A 164 10.14 3.05 6.01
CA MET A 164 9.46 4.33 6.22
C MET A 164 9.39 4.70 7.70
N ILE A 165 8.99 3.77 8.57
CA ILE A 165 8.94 4.01 10.03
C ILE A 165 10.34 4.32 10.56
N GLN A 166 11.36 3.58 10.13
CA GLN A 166 12.74 3.85 10.52
C GLN A 166 13.15 5.29 10.15
N GLU A 167 12.88 5.72 8.92
CA GLU A 167 13.25 7.05 8.42
C GLU A 167 12.46 8.16 9.14
N LYS A 168 11.15 7.98 9.33
CA LYS A 168 10.26 9.01 9.90
C LYS A 168 10.32 9.10 11.42
N VAL A 169 10.55 7.99 12.13
CA VAL A 169 10.58 7.97 13.59
C VAL A 169 11.98 8.24 14.12
N LEU A 170 13.02 7.64 13.52
CA LEU A 170 14.39 7.76 14.02
C LEU A 170 15.21 8.85 13.31
N GLY A 171 14.76 9.34 12.16
CA GLY A 171 15.54 10.27 11.34
C GLY A 171 16.81 9.66 10.76
N ASP A 172 16.91 8.33 10.74
CA ASP A 172 18.11 7.59 10.32
C ASP A 172 17.80 6.69 9.12
N THR A 173 18.61 6.80 8.06
CA THR A 173 18.49 5.99 6.83
C THR A 173 19.33 4.70 6.87
N SER A 174 20.16 4.53 7.92
CA SER A 174 21.07 3.40 8.11
C SER A 174 20.34 2.09 8.32
N ASN A 175 20.74 1.03 7.60
CA ASN A 175 20.13 -0.30 7.74
C ASN A 175 20.43 -0.99 9.09
N ILE A 176 21.20 -0.37 9.97
CA ILE A 176 21.70 -0.97 11.21
C ILE A 176 20.56 -1.37 12.15
N TYR A 177 19.62 -0.46 12.43
CA TYR A 177 18.54 -0.71 13.40
C TYR A 177 17.57 -1.76 12.90
N LEU A 178 17.16 -1.65 11.64
CA LEU A 178 16.26 -2.62 11.03
C LEU A 178 16.89 -4.01 10.99
N ALA A 179 18.19 -4.09 10.72
CA ALA A 179 18.86 -5.38 10.74
C ALA A 179 18.99 -5.97 12.15
N GLU A 180 19.16 -5.17 13.20
CA GLU A 180 19.09 -5.65 14.59
C GLU A 180 17.72 -6.25 14.91
N VAL A 181 16.66 -5.53 14.53
CA VAL A 181 15.27 -5.99 14.70
C VAL A 181 15.03 -7.28 13.93
N LEU A 182 15.38 -7.36 12.65
CA LEU A 182 15.17 -8.55 11.82
C LEU A 182 15.98 -9.77 12.31
N ASN A 183 17.11 -9.55 12.98
CA ASN A 183 17.93 -10.62 13.55
C ASN A 183 17.54 -11.04 14.97
N SER A 184 16.64 -10.31 15.65
CA SER A 184 16.24 -10.53 17.04
C SER A 184 15.51 -11.84 17.34
N ASN A 185 15.06 -12.56 16.31
CA ASN A 185 14.12 -13.70 16.41
C ASN A 185 12.76 -13.34 17.03
N LEU A 186 12.42 -12.05 17.10
CA LEU A 186 11.08 -11.58 17.48
C LEU A 186 10.12 -11.54 16.30
N LEU A 187 10.67 -11.55 15.07
CA LEU A 187 9.93 -11.52 13.81
C LEU A 187 10.21 -12.76 12.96
N LEU A 188 9.16 -13.27 12.30
CA LEU A 188 9.21 -14.30 11.28
C LEU A 188 8.75 -13.72 9.94
N LYS A 189 9.46 -14.05 8.86
CA LYS A 189 9.03 -13.68 7.50
C LYS A 189 8.01 -14.70 7.00
N GLN A 190 6.83 -14.24 6.63
CA GLN A 190 5.78 -15.01 5.98
C GLN A 190 5.47 -14.37 4.61
N SER A 191 5.94 -14.99 3.53
CA SER A 191 5.86 -14.41 2.18
C SER A 191 6.48 -13.00 2.14
N GLU A 192 5.77 -11.98 1.68
CA GLU A 192 6.22 -10.57 1.66
C GLU A 192 6.03 -9.82 3.00
N MET A 193 5.38 -10.45 3.96
CA MET A 193 5.10 -9.87 5.27
C MET A 193 6.02 -10.44 6.36
N TYR A 194 6.09 -9.74 7.48
CA TYR A 194 6.67 -10.21 8.73
C TYR A 194 5.58 -10.28 9.79
N GLU A 195 5.72 -11.23 10.70
CA GLU A 195 4.84 -11.38 11.85
C GLU A 195 5.67 -11.48 13.13
N PHE A 196 5.13 -10.95 14.23
CA PHE A 196 5.71 -11.22 15.54
C PHE A 196 5.54 -12.69 15.87
N VAL A 197 6.56 -13.29 16.47
CA VAL A 197 6.47 -14.67 16.96
C VAL A 197 5.39 -14.73 18.04
N ASP A 198 4.33 -15.50 17.78
CA ASP A 198 3.31 -15.81 18.78
C ASP A 198 3.77 -17.01 19.63
N THR A 199 3.38 -17.03 20.91
CA THR A 199 3.65 -18.15 21.81
C THR A 199 2.32 -18.61 22.41
N ASP A 200 2.04 -19.90 22.32
CA ASP A 200 0.71 -20.50 22.49
C ASP A 200 0.00 -20.32 23.85
N ASP A 201 0.51 -19.55 24.82
CA ASP A 201 -0.11 -19.45 26.16
C ASP A 201 -0.02 -18.07 26.87
N GLU A 202 0.43 -16.98 26.22
CA GLU A 202 0.63 -15.66 26.89
C GLU A 202 0.26 -14.43 26.05
N GLU A 203 0.37 -13.23 26.65
CA GLU A 203 0.34 -11.95 25.93
C GLU A 203 1.45 -11.92 24.86
N GLY A 204 1.08 -11.65 23.60
CA GLY A 204 2.00 -11.75 22.47
C GLY A 204 3.01 -10.60 22.47
N ILE A 205 4.18 -10.81 21.85
CA ILE A 205 5.25 -9.78 21.75
C ILE A 205 4.68 -8.44 21.26
N ARG A 206 3.79 -8.47 20.27
CA ARG A 206 3.16 -7.27 19.70
C ARG A 206 2.35 -6.51 20.74
N ASP A 207 1.58 -7.20 21.59
CA ASP A 207 0.72 -6.57 22.60
C ASP A 207 1.56 -5.90 23.69
N ILE A 208 2.62 -6.56 24.15
CA ILE A 208 3.57 -6.01 25.14
C ILE A 208 4.22 -4.73 24.60
N LEU A 209 4.70 -4.76 23.36
CA LEU A 209 5.33 -3.61 22.71
C LEU A 209 4.34 -2.46 22.49
N LEU A 210 3.08 -2.75 22.11
CA LEU A 210 2.04 -1.73 21.96
C LEU A 210 1.72 -1.03 23.29
N LYS A 211 1.70 -1.77 24.41
CA LYS A 211 1.55 -1.20 25.74
C LYS A 211 2.72 -0.27 26.10
N LEU A 212 3.95 -0.67 25.77
CA LEU A 212 5.15 0.15 25.99
C LEU A 212 5.17 1.41 25.11
N LEU A 213 4.69 1.32 23.87
CA LEU A 213 4.61 2.45 22.94
C LEU A 213 3.62 3.51 23.45
N GLY A 214 2.50 3.07 24.00
CA GLY A 214 1.41 3.93 24.43
C GLY A 214 0.52 4.39 23.28
N ARG A 215 -0.75 4.71 23.62
CA ARG A 215 -1.80 4.99 22.63
C ARG A 215 -1.50 6.19 21.74
N GLU A 216 -1.00 7.28 22.31
CA GLU A 216 -0.76 8.53 21.57
C GLU A 216 0.29 8.33 20.47
N LYS A 217 1.43 7.74 20.81
CA LYS A 217 2.48 7.43 19.84
C LYS A 217 2.04 6.37 18.82
N ALA A 218 1.26 5.38 19.24
CA ALA A 218 0.71 4.39 18.32
C ALA A 218 -0.18 5.04 17.25
N LEU A 219 -1.03 6.01 17.64
CA LEU A 219 -1.86 6.76 16.70
C LEU A 219 -1.02 7.64 15.77
N ASP A 220 -0.04 8.37 16.28
CA ASP A 220 0.88 9.18 15.46
C ASP A 220 1.59 8.33 14.39
N ILE A 221 2.10 7.15 14.78
CA ILE A 221 2.73 6.22 13.84
C ILE A 221 1.74 5.69 12.80
N LEU A 222 0.50 5.38 13.20
CA LEU A 222 -0.53 4.96 12.26
C LEU A 222 -0.87 6.06 11.25
N TYR A 223 -1.01 7.32 11.69
CA TYR A 223 -1.25 8.45 10.79
C TYR A 223 -0.11 8.64 9.79
N LYS A 224 1.15 8.57 10.23
CA LYS A 224 2.32 8.63 9.35
C LYS A 224 2.34 7.49 8.34
N ASN A 225 1.92 6.29 8.74
CA ASN A 225 1.79 5.16 7.82
C ASN A 225 0.66 5.37 6.81
N SER A 226 -0.47 5.95 7.22
CA SER A 226 -1.56 6.33 6.31
C SER A 226 -1.09 7.37 5.29
N GLU A 227 -0.45 8.46 5.72
CA GLU A 227 0.11 9.48 4.82
C GLU A 227 1.08 8.87 3.80
N TYR A 228 1.97 7.98 4.25
CA TYR A 228 2.89 7.29 3.34
C TYR A 228 2.16 6.43 2.29
N ILE A 229 1.09 5.74 2.68
CA ILE A 229 0.29 4.95 1.74
C ILE A 229 -0.44 5.87 0.75
N GLU A 230 -1.02 6.97 1.24
CA GLU A 230 -1.72 7.97 0.41
C GLU A 230 -0.78 8.60 -0.63
N ASP A 231 0.43 8.99 -0.22
CA ASP A 231 1.45 9.57 -1.10
C ASP A 231 1.88 8.59 -2.20
N ASN A 232 2.03 7.30 -1.88
CA ASN A 232 2.48 6.29 -2.85
C ASN A 232 1.37 5.81 -3.79
N LEU A 233 0.11 5.83 -3.35
CA LEU A 233 -1.03 5.41 -4.16
C LEU A 233 -1.69 6.58 -4.90
N ASN A 234 -1.33 7.82 -4.56
CA ASN A 234 -1.95 9.05 -5.07
C ASN A 234 -3.49 9.07 -4.89
N THR A 235 -3.97 8.40 -3.84
CA THR A 235 -5.39 8.19 -3.56
C THR A 235 -5.63 8.29 -2.07
N GLN A 236 -6.66 9.06 -1.67
CA GLN A 236 -7.09 9.15 -0.28
C GLN A 236 -8.35 8.30 -0.09
N PHE A 237 -8.25 7.25 0.72
CA PHE A 237 -9.38 6.40 1.09
C PHE A 237 -9.71 6.61 2.56
N SER A 238 -10.75 7.39 2.85
CA SER A 238 -11.35 7.43 4.18
C SER A 238 -12.64 6.66 4.13
N PHE A 239 -12.90 5.74 5.07
CA PHE A 239 -14.13 4.95 5.06
C PHE A 239 -14.77 4.75 6.42
N LYS A 240 -16.10 4.64 6.46
CA LYS A 240 -16.81 4.33 7.70
C LYS A 240 -16.76 2.84 7.92
N ALA A 241 -16.09 2.42 8.99
CA ALA A 241 -16.06 1.04 9.43
C ALA A 241 -17.14 0.77 10.50
N MET A 242 -17.90 -0.30 10.35
CA MET A 242 -18.83 -0.80 11.36
C MET A 242 -18.32 -2.10 11.97
N LEU A 243 -18.36 -2.19 13.31
CA LEU A 243 -18.21 -3.45 14.04
C LEU A 243 -19.55 -4.19 14.01
N LEU A 244 -19.59 -5.28 13.26
CA LEU A 244 -20.72 -6.21 13.28
C LEU A 244 -20.63 -7.00 14.59
N GLY A 245 -21.68 -7.07 15.41
CA GLY A 245 -21.66 -7.84 16.66
C GLY A 245 -21.65 -9.36 16.43
N ASP A 246 -22.17 -10.14 17.39
CA ASP A 246 -22.54 -11.56 17.21
C ASP A 246 -23.79 -11.69 16.30
N VAL A 247 -23.72 -11.08 15.12
CA VAL A 247 -24.80 -11.14 14.13
C VAL A 247 -24.45 -12.20 13.10
N ASP A 248 -25.38 -13.12 12.92
CA ASP A 248 -25.34 -14.16 11.90
C ASP A 248 -25.27 -13.50 10.51
N LEU A 249 -24.09 -13.52 9.90
CA LEU A 249 -23.80 -12.78 8.65
C LEU A 249 -24.72 -13.19 7.51
N GLU A 250 -25.23 -14.42 7.53
CA GLU A 250 -26.17 -14.94 6.52
C GLU A 250 -27.56 -14.29 6.58
N LYS A 251 -27.88 -13.55 7.65
CA LYS A 251 -29.20 -12.91 7.88
C LYS A 251 -29.20 -11.40 7.69
N ILE A 252 -28.08 -10.82 7.30
CA ILE A 252 -27.99 -9.39 6.99
C ILE A 252 -28.05 -9.27 5.46
N ASP A 253 -29.07 -8.58 4.95
CA ASP A 253 -29.08 -8.16 3.55
C ASP A 253 -27.94 -7.15 3.33
N PHE A 254 -26.91 -7.57 2.59
CA PHE A 254 -25.78 -6.72 2.22
C PHE A 254 -26.08 -5.98 0.92
N GLU A 255 -25.71 -4.70 0.84
CA GLU A 255 -25.66 -3.99 -0.43
C GLU A 255 -24.47 -4.50 -1.25
N PRO A 256 -24.52 -4.50 -2.59
CA PRO A 256 -23.47 -5.07 -3.45
C PRO A 256 -22.05 -4.52 -3.20
N ASN A 257 -21.94 -3.29 -2.67
CA ASN A 257 -20.69 -2.55 -2.48
C ASN A 257 -20.10 -2.66 -1.07
N ASP A 258 -20.73 -3.46 -0.21
CA ASP A 258 -20.29 -3.67 1.16
C ASP A 258 -19.12 -4.68 1.24
N LEU A 259 -17.95 -4.26 1.72
CA LEU A 259 -16.78 -5.13 1.85
C LEU A 259 -16.41 -5.44 3.30
N ILE A 260 -16.10 -6.71 3.58
CA ILE A 260 -15.41 -7.10 4.82
C ILE A 260 -13.95 -6.66 4.67
N PHE A 261 -13.53 -5.67 5.45
CA PHE A 261 -12.17 -5.12 5.32
C PHE A 261 -11.18 -5.63 6.37
N ALA A 262 -11.68 -6.13 7.51
CA ALA A 262 -10.81 -6.68 8.55
C ALA A 262 -11.55 -7.67 9.47
N SER A 263 -10.77 -8.42 10.24
CA SER A 263 -11.23 -9.21 11.38
C SER A 263 -10.47 -8.76 12.61
N ILE A 264 -11.18 -8.40 13.68
CA ILE A 264 -10.62 -7.88 14.92
C ILE A 264 -10.81 -8.93 16.01
N SER A 265 -9.73 -9.30 16.71
CA SER A 265 -9.83 -10.25 17.82
C SER A 265 -10.56 -9.63 19.01
N CYS A 266 -11.32 -10.44 19.75
CA CYS A 266 -12.02 -9.99 20.95
C CYS A 266 -11.06 -9.44 22.02
N ARG A 267 -9.81 -9.92 22.04
CA ARG A 267 -8.74 -9.42 22.90
C ARG A 267 -8.47 -7.93 22.66
N ILE A 268 -8.41 -7.51 21.39
CA ILE A 268 -8.17 -6.11 21.01
C ILE A 268 -9.37 -5.22 21.41
N LEU A 269 -10.61 -5.69 21.22
CA LEU A 269 -11.79 -4.91 21.61
C LEU A 269 -11.88 -4.70 23.13
N LYS A 270 -11.46 -5.70 23.92
CA LYS A 270 -11.37 -5.59 25.37
C LYS A 270 -10.34 -4.55 25.82
N SER A 271 -9.20 -4.43 25.12
CA SER A 271 -8.15 -3.46 25.48
C SER A 271 -8.52 -2.01 25.14
N LEU A 272 -9.43 -1.79 24.18
CA LEU A 272 -9.95 -0.45 23.82
C LEU A 272 -10.93 0.14 24.85
N GLY A 273 -11.49 -0.67 25.75
CA GLY A 273 -12.31 -0.25 26.89
C GLY A 273 -13.73 0.24 26.55
N ARG A 274 -14.46 0.69 27.59
CA ARG A 274 -15.85 1.21 27.53
C ARG A 274 -16.84 0.27 26.81
N ASP A 275 -17.60 0.78 25.84
CA ASP A 275 -18.69 0.07 25.16
C ASP A 275 -18.18 -1.07 24.27
N TYR A 276 -16.93 -1.00 23.80
CA TYR A 276 -16.28 -2.09 23.05
C TYR A 276 -16.05 -3.33 23.93
N ALA A 277 -15.61 -3.13 25.18
CA ALA A 277 -15.43 -4.23 26.13
C ALA A 277 -16.76 -4.86 26.58
N LYS A 278 -17.85 -4.08 26.67
CA LYS A 278 -19.21 -4.58 26.96
C LYS A 278 -19.81 -5.40 25.81
N ARG A 279 -19.51 -5.01 24.55
CA ARG A 279 -19.93 -5.74 23.35
C ARG A 279 -19.07 -6.98 23.06
N ALA A 280 -17.86 -7.06 23.62
CA ALA A 280 -16.92 -8.18 23.47
C ALA A 280 -17.25 -9.43 24.32
N GLY A 281 -18.52 -9.68 24.64
CA GLY A 281 -18.99 -10.91 25.30
C GLY A 281 -18.76 -12.20 24.47
N CYS A 282 -18.28 -12.03 23.25
CA CYS A 282 -17.92 -13.05 22.28
C CYS A 282 -16.56 -13.72 22.58
N THR A 283 -16.51 -15.03 22.31
CA THR A 283 -15.29 -15.86 22.30
C THR A 283 -14.79 -16.01 20.85
N GLY A 284 -13.71 -15.30 20.46
CA GLY A 284 -13.11 -15.47 19.12
C GLY A 284 -12.70 -14.16 18.43
N THR A 285 -13.03 -14.03 17.13
CA THR A 285 -12.79 -12.87 16.27
C THR A 285 -14.11 -12.26 15.78
N ILE A 286 -14.19 -10.93 15.76
CA ILE A 286 -15.31 -10.18 15.21
C ILE A 286 -14.92 -9.66 13.82
N LYS A 287 -15.78 -9.82 12.82
CA LYS A 287 -15.54 -9.23 11.48
C LYS A 287 -15.98 -7.78 11.44
N THR A 288 -15.20 -6.93 10.78
CA THR A 288 -15.55 -5.53 10.52
C THR A 288 -15.92 -5.31 9.07
N LYS A 289 -16.91 -4.44 8.87
CA LYS A 289 -17.42 -4.04 7.57
C LYS A 289 -16.95 -2.63 7.25
N ALA A 290 -16.43 -2.41 6.06
CA ALA A 290 -16.10 -1.09 5.55
C ALA A 290 -17.20 -0.66 4.60
N ILE A 291 -17.78 0.50 4.85
CA ILE A 291 -18.53 1.25 3.86
C ILE A 291 -17.49 2.14 3.20
N ILE A 292 -16.93 1.73 2.06
CA ILE A 292 -15.96 2.52 1.30
C ILE A 292 -16.71 3.72 0.69
N PRO A 293 -16.47 4.97 1.13
CA PRO A 293 -16.93 6.15 0.45
C PRO A 293 -16.12 6.27 -0.82
N HIS A 294 -16.82 6.69 -1.86
CA HIS A 294 -16.24 7.08 -3.12
C HIS A 294 -15.13 8.13 -2.85
N SER A 295 -13.93 7.90 -3.40
CA SER A 295 -12.82 8.87 -3.29
C SER A 295 -13.31 10.21 -3.83
N LYS A 296 -13.37 11.29 -3.05
CA LYS A 296 -13.85 12.60 -3.54
C LYS A 296 -12.94 13.25 -4.58
N ARG A 297 -12.04 12.50 -5.21
CA ARG A 297 -11.18 12.93 -6.29
C ARG A 297 -10.94 11.85 -7.32
N PHE A 298 -10.71 12.25 -8.56
CA PHE A 298 -10.33 11.37 -9.66
C PHE A 298 -9.51 12.12 -10.72
N GLN A 299 -8.88 11.38 -11.63
CA GLN A 299 -8.26 11.94 -12.82
C GLN A 299 -9.30 12.01 -13.94
N MET A 300 -9.62 13.23 -14.37
CA MET A 300 -10.54 13.51 -15.46
C MET A 300 -9.76 13.67 -16.77
N GLY A 301 -10.29 13.12 -17.86
CA GLY A 301 -9.72 13.21 -19.20
C GLY A 301 -8.85 12.01 -19.61
N SER A 302 -8.20 12.14 -20.76
CA SER A 302 -7.38 11.09 -21.38
C SER A 302 -6.24 11.68 -22.22
N ASP A 303 -5.00 11.35 -21.87
CA ASP A 303 -3.82 11.78 -22.64
C ASP A 303 -3.69 11.06 -24.00
N ASP A 304 -4.38 9.95 -24.17
CA ASP A 304 -4.50 9.23 -25.45
C ASP A 304 -5.76 9.65 -26.25
N GLY A 305 -6.60 10.51 -25.67
CA GLY A 305 -7.84 11.01 -26.25
C GLY A 305 -7.66 12.19 -27.22
N ARG A 306 -8.78 12.80 -27.61
CA ARG A 306 -8.82 14.03 -28.41
C ARG A 306 -8.33 15.24 -27.60
N ASP A 307 -8.09 16.37 -28.27
CA ASP A 307 -7.63 17.59 -27.61
C ASP A 307 -8.62 18.10 -26.55
N ASN A 308 -9.92 17.88 -26.76
CA ASN A 308 -10.98 18.22 -25.81
C ASN A 308 -11.13 17.21 -24.65
N GLU A 309 -10.30 16.18 -24.60
CA GLU A 309 -10.19 15.24 -23.47
C GLU A 309 -8.91 15.52 -22.64
N LYS A 310 -8.15 16.55 -23.01
CA LYS A 310 -6.81 16.85 -22.48
C LYS A 310 -6.74 18.21 -21.79
N PRO A 311 -5.78 18.41 -20.88
CA PRO A 311 -4.93 17.39 -20.28
C PRO A 311 -5.69 16.55 -19.25
N VAL A 312 -5.15 15.37 -18.93
CA VAL A 312 -5.56 14.67 -17.71
C VAL A 312 -5.30 15.57 -16.50
N HIS A 313 -6.30 15.77 -15.65
CA HIS A 313 -6.19 16.63 -14.48
C HIS A 313 -7.00 16.09 -13.31
N THR A 314 -6.61 16.47 -12.09
CA THR A 314 -7.28 16.01 -10.87
C THR A 314 -8.46 16.91 -10.53
N VAL A 315 -9.65 16.35 -10.47
CA VAL A 315 -10.84 17.00 -9.92
C VAL A 315 -11.04 16.53 -8.48
N THR A 316 -11.39 17.43 -7.55
CA THR A 316 -11.70 17.13 -6.15
C THR A 316 -13.05 17.74 -5.75
N PHE A 317 -14.05 16.91 -5.45
CA PHE A 317 -15.36 17.33 -4.96
C PHE A 317 -15.29 17.72 -3.48
N ASN A 318 -15.76 18.93 -3.15
CA ASN A 318 -15.89 19.38 -1.76
C ASN A 318 -17.32 19.18 -1.20
N TYR A 319 -18.22 18.60 -1.98
CA TYR A 319 -19.59 18.25 -1.62
C TYR A 319 -19.85 16.74 -1.86
N ASP A 320 -21.01 16.27 -1.44
CA ASP A 320 -21.55 14.96 -1.80
C ASP A 320 -22.68 15.18 -2.81
N PHE A 321 -22.88 14.25 -3.74
CA PHE A 321 -23.94 14.30 -4.74
C PHE A 321 -24.46 12.89 -5.03
N GLU A 322 -25.65 12.83 -5.60
CA GLU A 322 -26.27 11.59 -6.08
C GLU A 322 -26.53 11.72 -7.58
N ILE A 323 -26.44 10.60 -8.30
CA ILE A 323 -26.75 10.51 -9.72
C ILE A 323 -27.75 9.39 -9.93
N ALA A 324 -28.70 9.59 -10.84
CA ALA A 324 -29.70 8.58 -11.14
C ALA A 324 -29.02 7.30 -11.68
N PRO A 325 -29.43 6.10 -11.23
CA PRO A 325 -28.81 4.85 -11.68
C PRO A 325 -29.15 4.48 -13.13
N TYR A 326 -30.13 5.15 -13.73
CA TYR A 326 -30.59 4.95 -15.09
C TYR A 326 -30.81 6.30 -15.78
N LEU A 327 -30.73 6.28 -17.12
CA LEU A 327 -31.21 7.36 -17.98
C LEU A 327 -32.70 7.64 -17.73
N VAL A 328 -33.10 8.92 -17.83
CA VAL A 328 -34.53 9.30 -17.74
C VAL A 328 -35.31 8.61 -18.86
N THR A 329 -36.36 7.90 -18.48
CA THR A 329 -37.16 7.10 -19.40
C THR A 329 -38.30 7.91 -20.02
N PHE A 330 -38.86 7.41 -21.13
CA PHE A 330 -40.07 8.00 -21.71
C PHE A 330 -41.26 7.97 -20.75
N GLU A 331 -41.42 6.93 -19.92
CA GLU A 331 -42.51 6.86 -18.94
C GLU A 331 -42.40 7.94 -17.86
N GLU A 332 -41.19 8.24 -17.38
CA GLU A 332 -40.95 9.31 -16.41
C GLU A 332 -41.12 10.69 -17.06
N TYR A 333 -40.57 10.88 -18.26
CA TYR A 333 -40.66 12.15 -18.98
C TYR A 333 -42.10 12.48 -19.43
N ASP A 334 -42.91 11.45 -19.71
CA ASP A 334 -44.31 11.64 -20.07
C ASP A 334 -45.13 12.25 -18.93
N LEU A 335 -44.81 11.92 -17.67
CA LEU A 335 -45.44 12.52 -16.49
C LEU A 335 -45.13 14.02 -16.41
N PHE A 336 -43.89 14.40 -16.72
CA PHE A 336 -43.50 15.81 -16.82
C PHE A 336 -44.29 16.54 -17.91
N CYS A 337 -44.39 15.95 -19.10
CA CYS A 337 -45.15 16.55 -20.20
C CYS A 337 -46.64 16.72 -19.86
N GLU A 338 -47.25 15.72 -19.23
CA GLU A 338 -48.66 15.74 -18.82
C GLU A 338 -48.94 16.78 -17.74
N ASP A 339 -48.04 16.95 -16.78
CA ASP A 339 -48.22 17.91 -15.68
C ASP A 339 -47.92 19.36 -16.07
N THR A 340 -47.15 19.56 -17.15
CA THR A 340 -46.74 20.89 -17.62
C THR A 340 -47.35 21.30 -18.96
N ASP A 341 -48.28 20.51 -19.49
CA ASP A 341 -48.90 20.67 -20.82
C ASP A 341 -47.88 20.80 -21.98
N ARG A 342 -46.69 20.20 -21.84
CA ARG A 342 -45.68 20.17 -22.89
C ARG A 342 -45.96 19.07 -23.91
N ILE A 343 -45.53 19.29 -25.14
CA ILE A 343 -45.61 18.28 -26.20
C ILE A 343 -44.64 17.15 -25.89
N LYS A 344 -45.14 15.91 -25.85
CA LYS A 344 -44.31 14.71 -25.68
C LYS A 344 -43.32 14.57 -26.84
N PRO A 345 -42.02 14.32 -26.56
CA PRO A 345 -41.03 14.15 -27.63
C PRO A 345 -41.31 12.88 -28.44
N HIS A 346 -41.00 12.94 -29.74
CA HIS A 346 -41.22 11.86 -30.68
C HIS A 346 -40.26 10.68 -30.39
N ASP A 347 -40.77 9.45 -30.35
CA ASP A 347 -40.02 8.23 -30.03
C ASP A 347 -39.41 7.54 -31.25
N VAL A 348 -39.49 8.19 -32.41
CA VAL A 348 -39.01 7.72 -33.73
C VAL A 348 -39.54 6.34 -34.14
N GLY A 349 -40.64 5.89 -33.52
CA GLY A 349 -41.23 4.58 -33.78
C GLY A 349 -40.53 3.40 -33.10
N TRP A 350 -39.52 3.61 -32.25
CA TRP A 350 -38.85 2.53 -31.49
C TRP A 350 -39.60 2.14 -30.21
N GLY A 351 -40.61 2.93 -29.84
CA GLY A 351 -41.44 2.72 -28.66
C GLY A 351 -40.99 3.53 -27.45
N ARG A 352 -41.94 3.68 -26.51
CA ARG A 352 -41.82 4.44 -25.27
C ARG A 352 -41.58 3.52 -24.06
N GLY A 353 -42.03 3.91 -22.87
CA GLY A 353 -41.91 3.13 -21.63
C GLY A 353 -40.52 3.30 -21.02
N ARG A 354 -39.89 2.18 -20.64
CA ARG A 354 -38.56 2.13 -20.03
C ARG A 354 -37.37 2.43 -20.96
N ARG A 355 -37.62 2.83 -22.21
CA ARG A 355 -36.58 3.33 -23.13
C ARG A 355 -36.19 4.75 -22.71
N PRO A 356 -34.91 5.15 -22.87
CA PRO A 356 -34.50 6.51 -22.54
C PRO A 356 -35.25 7.51 -23.42
N VAL A 357 -35.63 8.64 -22.83
CA VAL A 357 -36.21 9.75 -23.59
C VAL A 357 -35.16 10.29 -24.55
N ILE A 358 -35.56 10.51 -25.80
CA ILE A 358 -34.72 11.05 -26.87
C ILE A 358 -35.42 12.23 -27.54
N ASN A 359 -34.70 12.97 -28.39
CA ASN A 359 -35.18 14.19 -29.04
C ASN A 359 -35.56 15.29 -28.04
N VAL A 360 -34.78 15.44 -26.97
CA VAL A 360 -34.91 16.51 -25.97
C VAL A 360 -33.69 17.43 -26.03
N SER A 361 -33.92 18.73 -25.97
CA SER A 361 -32.82 19.70 -25.89
C SER A 361 -32.25 19.77 -24.47
N TRP A 362 -31.08 20.40 -24.32
CA TRP A 362 -30.52 20.71 -23.00
C TRP A 362 -31.51 21.51 -22.12
N HIS A 363 -32.21 22.47 -22.71
CA HIS A 363 -33.22 23.27 -22.00
C HIS A 363 -34.43 22.43 -21.54
N ASP A 364 -34.84 21.44 -22.35
CA ASP A 364 -35.90 20.51 -21.98
C ASP A 364 -35.48 19.60 -20.82
N ALA A 365 -34.21 19.17 -20.81
CA ALA A 365 -33.65 18.38 -19.72
C ALA A 365 -33.55 19.19 -18.41
N LYS A 366 -33.12 20.46 -18.48
CA LYS A 366 -33.14 21.38 -17.34
C LYS A 366 -34.56 21.60 -16.80
N ALA A 367 -35.52 21.86 -17.69
CA ALA A 367 -36.90 22.05 -17.29
C ALA A 367 -37.50 20.81 -16.60
N TYR A 368 -37.11 19.60 -17.03
CA TYR A 368 -37.48 18.36 -16.35
C TYR A 368 -36.88 18.28 -14.93
N CYS A 369 -35.59 18.60 -14.76
CA CYS A 369 -34.96 18.66 -13.45
C CYS A 369 -35.62 19.68 -12.51
N ASP A 370 -35.92 20.87 -13.02
CA ASP A 370 -36.59 21.94 -12.26
C ASP A 370 -37.99 21.48 -11.80
N TRP A 371 -38.77 20.87 -12.72
CA TRP A 371 -40.08 20.31 -12.39
C TRP A 371 -40.00 19.19 -11.35
N LEU A 372 -39.04 18.27 -11.50
CA LEU A 372 -38.88 17.17 -10.55
C LEU A 372 -38.48 17.68 -9.17
N SER A 373 -37.65 18.74 -9.12
CA SER A 373 -37.30 19.42 -7.88
C SER A 373 -38.52 20.02 -7.19
N ASP A 374 -39.38 20.69 -7.95
CA ASP A 374 -40.62 21.27 -7.43
C ASP A 374 -41.59 20.21 -6.90
N LYS A 375 -41.68 19.06 -7.57
CA LYS A 375 -42.56 17.94 -7.18
C LYS A 375 -42.10 17.24 -5.92
N THR A 376 -40.82 16.97 -5.80
CA THR A 376 -40.23 16.15 -4.73
C THR A 376 -39.79 16.96 -3.53
N ARG A 377 -39.56 18.27 -3.72
CA ARG A 377 -38.90 19.18 -2.76
C ARG A 377 -37.44 18.84 -2.49
N GLU A 378 -36.82 18.04 -3.35
CA GLU A 378 -35.38 17.79 -3.38
C GLU A 378 -34.74 18.55 -4.55
N THR A 379 -33.41 18.71 -4.56
CA THR A 379 -32.73 19.42 -5.64
C THR A 379 -32.28 18.44 -6.74
N TYR A 380 -32.92 18.51 -7.89
CA TYR A 380 -32.51 17.81 -9.11
C TYR A 380 -31.90 18.80 -10.11
N ARG A 381 -30.86 18.35 -10.82
CA ARG A 381 -30.18 19.11 -11.88
C ARG A 381 -29.47 18.15 -12.82
N LEU A 382 -29.00 18.68 -13.96
CA LEU A 382 -28.04 17.96 -14.77
C LEU A 382 -26.72 17.78 -13.99
N PRO A 383 -26.01 16.65 -14.19
CA PRO A 383 -24.68 16.48 -13.66
C PRO A 383 -23.72 17.48 -14.30
N THR A 384 -22.68 17.88 -13.58
CA THR A 384 -21.52 18.51 -14.24
C THR A 384 -20.77 17.46 -15.06
N GLU A 385 -19.99 17.88 -16.06
CA GLU A 385 -19.18 16.95 -16.86
C GLU A 385 -18.24 16.13 -15.95
N ALA A 386 -17.68 16.78 -14.93
CA ALA A 386 -16.82 16.14 -13.95
C ALA A 386 -17.56 15.12 -13.09
N GLU A 387 -18.77 15.44 -12.61
CA GLU A 387 -19.61 14.49 -11.86
C GLU A 387 -19.99 13.29 -12.72
N TRP A 388 -20.34 13.53 -13.98
CA TRP A 388 -20.70 12.47 -14.92
C TRP A 388 -19.52 11.54 -15.20
N GLU A 389 -18.32 12.08 -15.48
CA GLU A 389 -17.15 11.23 -15.75
C GLU A 389 -16.69 10.48 -14.49
N TYR A 390 -16.77 11.11 -13.32
CA TYR A 390 -16.50 10.47 -12.04
C TYR A 390 -17.44 9.27 -11.80
N ALA A 391 -18.73 9.48 -12.01
CA ALA A 391 -19.76 8.46 -11.91
C ALA A 391 -19.55 7.34 -12.94
N CYS A 392 -19.22 7.68 -14.19
CA CYS A 392 -18.95 6.75 -15.28
C CYS A 392 -17.78 5.82 -14.92
N ARG A 393 -16.66 6.38 -14.47
CA ARG A 393 -15.45 5.64 -14.10
C ARG A 393 -15.64 4.77 -12.86
N ALA A 394 -16.49 5.19 -11.92
CA ALA A 394 -16.80 4.40 -10.72
C ALA A 394 -15.57 3.87 -9.96
N GLY A 395 -14.49 4.67 -9.92
CA GLY A 395 -13.23 4.33 -9.26
C GLY A 395 -12.19 3.61 -10.12
N THR A 396 -12.47 3.34 -11.40
CA THR A 396 -11.51 2.76 -12.35
C THR A 396 -10.69 3.84 -13.07
N ALA A 397 -9.53 3.46 -13.59
CA ALA A 397 -8.62 4.35 -14.34
C ALA A 397 -8.55 4.01 -15.84
N GLU A 398 -9.08 2.86 -16.21
CA GLU A 398 -9.12 2.28 -17.55
C GLU A 398 -10.04 3.07 -18.49
N LYS A 399 -9.99 2.75 -19.79
CA LYS A 399 -10.78 3.38 -20.84
C LYS A 399 -12.28 3.24 -20.62
N TRP A 400 -12.72 2.07 -20.18
CA TRP A 400 -14.10 1.81 -19.75
C TRP A 400 -14.12 1.40 -18.28
N SER A 401 -15.27 1.53 -17.63
CA SER A 401 -15.44 1.18 -16.20
C SER A 401 -15.30 -0.31 -15.91
N PHE A 402 -15.18 -1.14 -16.95
CA PHE A 402 -15.00 -2.59 -16.88
C PHE A 402 -13.63 -3.04 -17.41
N GLY A 403 -12.73 -2.11 -17.73
CA GLY A 403 -11.38 -2.39 -18.24
C GLY A 403 -11.14 -1.89 -19.67
N ASP A 404 -10.04 -2.33 -20.28
CA ASP A 404 -9.60 -1.86 -21.62
C ASP A 404 -9.92 -2.83 -22.78
N ASP A 405 -10.53 -4.00 -22.50
CA ASP A 405 -10.87 -4.97 -23.54
C ASP A 405 -12.21 -4.61 -24.21
N GLU A 406 -12.15 -4.06 -25.43
CA GLU A 406 -13.34 -3.70 -26.22
C GLU A 406 -14.29 -4.90 -26.44
N LYS A 407 -13.79 -6.15 -26.37
CA LYS A 407 -14.64 -7.33 -26.52
C LYS A 407 -15.68 -7.48 -25.42
N GLU A 408 -15.45 -6.83 -24.27
CA GLU A 408 -16.38 -6.85 -23.15
C GLU A 408 -17.50 -5.80 -23.31
N LEU A 409 -17.35 -4.83 -24.23
CA LEU A 409 -18.30 -3.71 -24.41
C LEU A 409 -19.73 -4.19 -24.68
N ASP A 410 -19.91 -5.29 -25.40
CA ASP A 410 -21.23 -5.90 -25.67
C ASP A 410 -22.00 -6.29 -24.40
N LYS A 411 -21.33 -6.50 -23.26
CA LYS A 411 -21.97 -6.80 -21.97
C LYS A 411 -22.46 -5.55 -21.25
N TYR A 412 -21.84 -4.40 -21.50
CA TYR A 412 -22.04 -3.16 -20.74
C TYR A 412 -22.75 -2.05 -21.52
N ALA A 413 -22.79 -2.12 -22.87
CA ALA A 413 -23.29 -1.02 -23.69
C ALA A 413 -24.16 -1.46 -24.86
N TRP A 414 -25.09 -0.57 -25.22
CA TRP A 414 -25.72 -0.52 -26.54
C TRP A 414 -25.01 0.54 -27.38
N TYR A 415 -24.42 0.14 -28.50
CA TYR A 415 -23.56 1.00 -29.31
C TYR A 415 -23.63 0.60 -30.79
N ASP A 416 -23.00 1.39 -31.66
CA ASP A 416 -23.14 1.30 -33.12
C ASP A 416 -23.17 -0.14 -33.67
N LYS A 417 -22.20 -1.00 -33.32
CA LYS A 417 -22.08 -2.37 -33.85
C LYS A 417 -23.22 -3.29 -33.43
N ASN A 418 -23.79 -3.09 -32.23
CA ASN A 418 -24.82 -3.98 -31.67
C ASN A 418 -26.24 -3.40 -31.75
N ALA A 419 -26.39 -2.12 -32.11
CA ALA A 419 -27.68 -1.48 -32.35
C ALA A 419 -27.80 -0.81 -33.73
N TYR A 420 -27.10 0.29 -34.02
CA TYR A 420 -27.24 1.03 -35.29
C TYR A 420 -26.91 0.18 -36.54
N ASP A 421 -25.76 -0.49 -36.57
CA ASP A 421 -25.22 -1.23 -37.72
C ASP A 421 -26.04 -2.48 -38.06
N LYS A 422 -26.95 -2.90 -37.17
CA LYS A 422 -27.93 -3.96 -37.45
C LYS A 422 -28.94 -3.55 -38.52
N GLY A 423 -29.12 -2.24 -38.71
CA GLY A 423 -30.01 -1.63 -39.69
C GLY A 423 -31.46 -1.54 -39.23
N GLU A 424 -32.19 -0.55 -39.75
CA GLU A 424 -33.53 -0.11 -39.30
C GLU A 424 -34.60 -1.20 -39.16
N LYS A 425 -34.43 -2.34 -39.83
CA LYS A 425 -35.39 -3.46 -39.80
C LYS A 425 -35.09 -4.49 -38.71
N HIS A 426 -33.94 -4.40 -38.04
CA HIS A 426 -33.56 -5.32 -36.98
C HIS A 426 -34.29 -4.95 -35.68
N PRO A 427 -34.74 -5.92 -34.87
CA PRO A 427 -35.42 -5.65 -33.60
C PRO A 427 -34.55 -4.87 -32.60
N ASP A 428 -33.23 -5.05 -32.69
CA ASP A 428 -32.25 -4.36 -31.86
C ASP A 428 -31.74 -3.04 -32.49
N TYR A 429 -32.42 -2.47 -33.49
CA TYR A 429 -32.05 -1.15 -34.01
C TYR A 429 -32.60 -0.04 -33.11
N GLY A 430 -31.76 0.97 -32.82
CA GLY A 430 -32.15 2.12 -32.00
C GLY A 430 -31.74 2.02 -30.53
N THR A 431 -32.35 2.86 -29.70
CA THR A 431 -32.20 2.79 -28.23
C THR A 431 -32.68 1.46 -27.67
N HIS A 432 -32.43 1.19 -26.40
CA HIS A 432 -32.94 0.00 -25.70
C HIS A 432 -33.47 0.38 -24.32
N PRO A 433 -34.34 -0.44 -23.69
CA PRO A 433 -34.75 -0.22 -22.32
C PRO A 433 -33.54 -0.08 -21.39
N VAL A 434 -33.59 0.89 -20.48
CA VAL A 434 -32.51 1.19 -19.53
C VAL A 434 -32.22 0.00 -18.62
N GLY A 435 -30.95 -0.17 -18.24
CA GLY A 435 -30.56 -1.20 -17.28
C GLY A 435 -30.61 -2.63 -17.82
N THR A 436 -30.49 -2.81 -19.14
CA THR A 436 -30.52 -4.15 -19.78
C THR A 436 -29.13 -4.74 -20.01
N LYS A 437 -28.07 -3.95 -19.79
CA LYS A 437 -26.66 -4.36 -19.80
C LYS A 437 -26.11 -4.36 -18.38
N ASP A 438 -24.91 -4.90 -18.20
CA ASP A 438 -24.24 -4.94 -16.89
C ASP A 438 -23.90 -3.50 -16.42
N PRO A 439 -24.05 -3.18 -15.13
CA PRO A 439 -23.72 -1.86 -14.59
C PRO A 439 -22.20 -1.69 -14.40
N ASN A 440 -21.78 -0.45 -14.19
CA ASN A 440 -20.44 -0.16 -13.68
C ASN A 440 -20.29 -0.56 -12.19
N PRO A 441 -19.07 -0.50 -11.60
CA PRO A 441 -18.84 -0.87 -10.19
C PRO A 441 -19.69 -0.14 -9.14
N TRP A 442 -20.35 0.98 -9.46
CA TRP A 442 -21.25 1.69 -8.55
C TRP A 442 -22.73 1.38 -8.77
N GLY A 443 -23.07 0.49 -9.70
CA GLY A 443 -24.45 0.14 -10.00
C GLY A 443 -25.15 1.11 -10.96
N LEU A 444 -24.39 1.93 -11.71
CA LEU A 444 -24.92 2.81 -12.74
C LEU A 444 -24.94 2.09 -14.08
N TYR A 445 -26.04 2.22 -14.81
CA TYR A 445 -26.27 1.53 -16.07
C TYR A 445 -26.12 2.48 -17.26
N ASP A 446 -25.88 1.90 -18.44
CA ASP A 446 -25.86 2.61 -19.72
C ASP A 446 -24.78 3.72 -19.85
N MET A 447 -23.85 3.85 -18.90
CA MET A 447 -22.79 4.88 -18.88
C MET A 447 -21.83 4.87 -20.10
N HIS A 448 -21.88 3.83 -20.94
CA HIS A 448 -21.00 3.65 -22.12
C HIS A 448 -21.79 3.49 -23.43
N GLY A 449 -23.06 3.92 -23.48
CA GLY A 449 -23.87 3.85 -24.69
C GLY A 449 -25.35 4.12 -24.47
N ASN A 450 -26.20 3.48 -25.29
CA ASN A 450 -27.63 3.73 -25.39
C ASN A 450 -27.94 5.14 -25.91
N VAL A 451 -27.74 6.22 -25.15
CA VAL A 451 -27.93 7.59 -25.66
C VAL A 451 -26.87 8.54 -25.10
N TRP A 452 -26.59 9.61 -25.85
CA TRP A 452 -25.81 10.72 -25.31
C TRP A 452 -26.53 11.40 -24.15
N GLU A 453 -25.78 11.80 -23.13
CA GLU A 453 -26.29 12.40 -21.90
C GLU A 453 -25.85 13.85 -21.74
N TRP A 454 -26.81 14.75 -21.52
CA TRP A 454 -26.56 16.18 -21.30
C TRP A 454 -25.90 16.44 -19.94
N CYS A 455 -24.82 17.23 -19.95
CA CYS A 455 -24.22 17.80 -18.75
C CYS A 455 -24.53 19.30 -18.63
N GLU A 456 -24.37 19.88 -17.44
CA GLU A 456 -24.58 21.32 -17.19
C GLU A 456 -23.60 22.22 -17.95
N ASP A 457 -22.38 21.73 -18.13
CA ASP A 457 -21.20 22.43 -18.64
C ASP A 457 -21.35 22.92 -20.09
N ASP A 458 -20.75 24.09 -20.35
CA ASP A 458 -20.48 24.54 -21.70
C ASP A 458 -19.23 23.84 -22.25
N PHE A 459 -19.29 23.44 -23.52
CA PHE A 459 -18.22 22.77 -24.22
C PHE A 459 -16.95 23.62 -24.30
N VAL A 460 -15.80 22.97 -24.13
CA VAL A 460 -14.47 23.57 -24.26
C VAL A 460 -13.58 22.71 -25.17
N ASP A 461 -12.65 23.36 -25.84
CA ASP A 461 -11.69 22.67 -26.71
C ASP A 461 -10.63 21.87 -25.95
N ASN A 462 -10.48 22.10 -24.63
CA ASN A 462 -9.56 21.39 -23.72
C ASN A 462 -9.86 21.75 -22.25
N TYR A 463 -9.34 20.94 -21.33
CA TYR A 463 -9.51 21.05 -19.88
C TYR A 463 -8.53 21.97 -19.16
N LYS A 464 -7.80 22.86 -19.85
CA LYS A 464 -6.82 23.74 -19.17
C LYS A 464 -7.48 24.79 -18.26
N GLU A 465 -8.69 25.19 -18.59
CA GLU A 465 -9.43 26.26 -17.90
C GLU A 465 -10.72 25.74 -17.23
N THR A 466 -10.93 24.42 -17.18
CA THR A 466 -12.11 23.84 -16.51
C THR A 466 -11.94 23.81 -15.00
N PRO A 467 -13.04 23.87 -14.23
CA PRO A 467 -12.99 23.83 -12.78
C PRO A 467 -12.47 22.48 -12.29
N ILE A 468 -11.70 22.52 -11.20
CA ILE A 468 -11.12 21.32 -10.56
C ILE A 468 -11.83 20.94 -9.26
N ASP A 469 -12.92 21.63 -8.91
CA ASP A 469 -13.70 21.43 -7.69
C ASP A 469 -15.04 20.71 -7.95
N GLY A 470 -15.25 20.24 -9.18
CA GLY A 470 -16.46 19.58 -9.63
C GLY A 470 -17.60 20.52 -10.03
N SER A 471 -17.42 21.85 -9.95
CA SER A 471 -18.40 22.81 -10.45
C SER A 471 -18.48 22.81 -11.98
N ALA A 472 -19.66 23.13 -12.53
CA ALA A 472 -19.85 23.21 -13.97
C ALA A 472 -19.06 24.40 -14.56
N TYR A 473 -18.42 24.18 -15.69
CA TYR A 473 -17.85 25.25 -16.49
C TYR A 473 -18.96 26.02 -17.22
N HIS A 474 -18.98 27.34 -17.01
CA HIS A 474 -19.86 28.25 -17.72
C HIS A 474 -19.07 29.29 -18.49
N ASN A 475 -19.23 29.35 -19.80
CA ASN A 475 -18.65 30.41 -20.62
C ASN A 475 -19.57 31.65 -20.60
N GLN A 476 -19.00 32.85 -20.82
CA GLN A 476 -19.76 34.11 -20.75
C GLN A 476 -20.68 34.36 -21.96
N LYS A 477 -20.79 33.43 -22.90
CA LYS A 477 -21.57 33.54 -24.14
C LYS A 477 -22.28 32.23 -24.38
N GLU A 478 -23.55 32.22 -24.79
CA GLU A 478 -24.25 30.98 -25.15
C GLU A 478 -23.38 30.09 -26.06
N GLY A 479 -22.96 28.95 -25.51
CA GLY A 479 -22.09 27.97 -26.17
C GLY A 479 -22.78 26.62 -26.34
N GLU A 480 -22.12 25.73 -27.06
CA GLU A 480 -22.53 24.33 -27.17
C GLU A 480 -22.44 23.67 -25.79
N LYS A 481 -23.40 22.78 -25.46
CA LYS A 481 -23.44 22.07 -24.19
C LYS A 481 -22.75 20.72 -24.30
N VAL A 482 -22.16 20.26 -23.20
CA VAL A 482 -21.46 18.98 -23.16
C VAL A 482 -22.43 17.80 -23.22
N LEU A 483 -22.07 16.80 -24.02
CA LEU A 483 -22.69 15.48 -24.09
C LEU A 483 -21.65 14.40 -23.74
N ARG A 484 -22.05 13.38 -22.98
CA ARG A 484 -21.18 12.26 -22.57
C ARG A 484 -21.83 10.89 -22.82
N GLY A 485 -21.04 9.82 -22.76
CA GLY A 485 -21.50 8.42 -22.80
C GLY A 485 -21.36 7.69 -24.14
N GLY A 486 -21.63 8.36 -25.25
CA GLY A 486 -21.83 7.67 -26.53
C GLY A 486 -23.28 7.25 -26.74
N SER A 487 -23.59 6.55 -27.83
CA SER A 487 -24.97 6.15 -28.15
C SER A 487 -25.01 4.84 -28.91
N TRP A 488 -26.24 4.32 -29.07
CA TRP A 488 -26.63 3.18 -29.89
C TRP A 488 -26.17 3.25 -31.36
#